data_AF-A0A8S3HAF8-F1
#
_entry.id   AF-A0A8S3HAF8-F1
#
_cell.length_a   1.000
_cell.length_b   1.000
_cell.length_c   1.000
_cell.angle_alpha   90.00
_cell.angle_beta   90.00
_cell.angle_gamma   90.00
#
_symmetry.space_group_name_H-M   'P 1'
#
loop_
_entity.id
_entity.type
_entity.pdbx_description
1 polymer ?
#
loop_
_entity_poly.entity_id
_entity_poly.type
_entity_poly.pdbx_seq_one_letter_code
_entity_poly.pdbx_strand_id
1 'polypeptide(L)'
;QFDLFLGTPHVELPKALDNFDDWVWSAYPRLLTAFIFFWSRHKEVIGSCIGNKCSEALVVDGHQKCRRRVCKVKDIEVQTDLFEKMLVGCCRTPAYKSEYCNLHLYKNAETSECITRTTGRTLPTRSHFSRFKKSRTKKERNFGATNCRTSKERSDAYIRKCARSFGVIAAVTNCGIITTFGEIFRTETLKEILQLLTNCIKASGVIPKTAVYDDGCHLIEYLHNHIGKDLMATPAAKELAKVKFSVDRTHFRNHVGSWCRLNMNPNDNPCML
;
A
#
# COMPACT_ATOMS: atom_id res chain seq x y z
N GLN A 1 0.19 2.46 -23.96
CA GLN A 1 1.25 3.43 -24.26
C GLN A 1 1.44 4.26 -23.00
N PHE A 2 2.62 4.26 -22.38
CA PHE A 2 2.86 5.04 -21.16
C PHE A 2 2.84 6.52 -21.56
N ASP A 3 1.94 7.30 -20.98
CA ASP A 3 1.95 8.75 -21.16
C ASP A 3 3.14 9.31 -20.36
N LEU A 4 4.29 9.35 -21.02
CA LEU A 4 5.56 9.87 -20.49
C LEU A 4 5.66 11.39 -20.61
N PHE A 5 4.63 12.07 -21.12
CA PHE A 5 4.59 13.51 -21.06
C PHE A 5 4.39 13.91 -19.60
N LEU A 6 5.45 14.34 -18.93
CA LEU A 6 5.40 15.07 -17.64
C LEU A 6 4.62 16.42 -17.75
N GLY A 7 3.79 16.57 -18.78
CA GLY A 7 3.11 17.77 -19.19
C GLY A 7 4.07 18.86 -19.67
N THR A 8 3.53 20.06 -19.80
CA THR A 8 4.32 21.29 -19.98
C THR A 8 5.24 21.47 -18.77
N PRO A 9 6.53 21.84 -18.89
CA PRO A 9 7.41 22.02 -17.73
C PRO A 9 6.90 23.10 -16.75
N HIS A 10 5.92 23.90 -17.15
CA HIS A 10 5.22 24.84 -16.31
C HIS A 10 4.27 24.14 -15.32
N VAL A 11 4.54 24.33 -14.04
CA VAL A 11 3.56 24.17 -12.97
C VAL A 11 3.13 25.60 -12.61
N GLU A 12 1.91 25.98 -12.98
CA GLU A 12 1.36 27.27 -12.55
C GLU A 12 1.20 27.26 -11.05
N LEU A 13 1.76 28.25 -10.36
CA LEU A 13 1.59 28.42 -8.92
C LEU A 13 0.20 29.00 -8.61
N PRO A 14 -0.38 28.71 -7.43
CA PRO A 14 -1.65 29.29 -7.05
C PRO A 14 -1.50 30.81 -6.96
N LYS A 15 -2.49 31.54 -7.48
CA LYS A 15 -2.47 33.02 -7.51
C LYS A 15 -2.63 33.65 -6.13
N ALA A 16 -3.14 32.91 -5.15
CA ALA A 16 -3.36 33.37 -3.78
C ALA A 16 -3.22 32.20 -2.77
N LEU A 17 -2.91 32.54 -1.51
CA LEU A 17 -2.59 31.59 -0.44
C LEU A 17 -3.79 30.71 -0.04
N ASP A 18 -4.99 31.27 -0.12
CA ASP A 18 -6.26 30.57 0.14
C ASP A 18 -6.53 29.41 -0.82
N ASN A 19 -5.97 29.46 -2.02
CA ASN A 19 -6.06 28.40 -3.03
C ASN A 19 -4.92 27.39 -2.96
N PHE A 20 -3.99 27.54 -2.00
CA PHE A 20 -2.78 26.71 -1.95
C PHE A 20 -3.11 25.23 -1.69
N ASP A 21 -4.01 24.91 -0.77
CA ASP A 21 -4.34 23.52 -0.44
C ASP A 21 -4.96 22.80 -1.63
N ASP A 22 -5.94 23.41 -2.29
CA ASP A 22 -6.59 22.84 -3.47
C ASP A 22 -5.61 22.69 -4.65
N TRP A 23 -4.71 23.66 -4.80
CA TRP A 23 -3.62 23.56 -5.76
C TRP A 23 -2.67 22.41 -5.42
N VAL A 24 -2.23 22.28 -4.17
CA VAL A 24 -1.34 21.18 -3.75
C VAL A 24 -2.01 19.84 -4.02
N TRP A 25 -3.28 19.68 -3.67
CA TRP A 25 -4.01 18.42 -3.90
C TRP A 25 -4.15 18.08 -5.38
N SER A 26 -4.44 19.07 -6.23
CA SER A 26 -4.55 18.87 -7.67
C SER A 26 -3.19 18.63 -8.34
N ALA A 27 -2.13 19.30 -7.88
CA ALA A 27 -0.77 19.16 -8.41
C ALA A 27 -0.05 17.91 -7.87
N TYR A 28 -0.46 17.37 -6.72
CA TYR A 28 0.24 16.30 -6.02
C TYR A 28 0.53 15.07 -6.89
N PRO A 29 -0.43 14.49 -7.65
CA PRO A 29 -0.15 13.32 -8.48
C PRO A 29 0.97 13.60 -9.49
N ARG A 30 0.97 14.79 -10.09
CA ARG A 30 1.97 15.21 -11.06
C ARG A 30 3.35 15.43 -10.42
N LEU A 31 3.39 16.12 -9.27
CA LEU A 31 4.62 16.35 -8.52
C LEU A 31 5.24 15.02 -8.06
N LEU A 32 4.41 14.10 -7.58
CA LEU A 32 4.85 12.77 -7.17
C LEU A 32 5.38 11.96 -8.36
N THR A 33 4.69 11.97 -9.50
CA THR A 33 5.18 11.32 -10.72
C THR A 33 6.52 11.88 -11.18
N ALA A 34 6.68 13.21 -11.19
CA ALA A 34 7.94 13.87 -11.54
C ALA A 34 9.07 13.51 -10.56
N PHE A 35 8.76 13.50 -9.25
CA PHE A 35 9.69 13.09 -8.20
C PHE A 35 10.15 11.64 -8.39
N ILE A 36 9.23 10.70 -8.59
CA ILE A 36 9.56 9.30 -8.84
C ILE A 36 10.42 9.16 -10.10
N PHE A 37 10.05 9.85 -11.19
CA PHE A 37 10.79 9.80 -12.45
C PHE A 37 12.24 10.26 -12.27
N PHE A 38 12.40 11.45 -11.69
CA PHE A 38 13.70 12.07 -11.47
C PHE A 38 14.59 11.21 -10.57
N TRP A 39 14.08 10.75 -9.43
CA TRP A 39 14.89 10.02 -8.44
C TRP A 39 15.11 8.55 -8.80
N SER A 40 14.19 7.90 -9.52
CA SER A 40 14.44 6.55 -10.03
C SER A 40 15.53 6.54 -11.11
N ARG A 41 15.65 7.64 -11.87
CA ARG A 41 16.62 7.82 -12.97
C ARG A 41 17.74 8.80 -12.65
N HIS A 42 18.00 9.08 -11.37
CA HIS A 42 18.94 10.12 -10.96
C HIS A 42 20.36 9.90 -11.53
N LYS A 43 20.77 8.65 -11.80
CA LYS A 43 22.05 8.37 -12.47
C LYS A 43 22.12 8.95 -13.89
N GLU A 44 21.01 8.89 -14.62
CA GLU A 44 20.90 9.44 -15.98
C GLU A 44 20.72 10.95 -15.97
N VAL A 45 20.01 11.47 -14.96
CA VAL A 45 19.65 12.89 -14.90
C VAL A 45 20.71 13.76 -14.21
N ILE A 46 21.28 13.29 -13.10
CA ILE A 46 22.22 14.04 -12.25
C ILE A 46 23.67 13.54 -12.44
N GLY A 47 23.86 12.27 -12.78
CA GLY A 47 25.18 11.68 -13.03
C GLY A 47 25.61 10.67 -11.97
N SER A 48 26.78 10.86 -11.34
CA SER A 48 27.41 9.83 -10.50
C SER A 48 26.52 9.38 -9.33
N CYS A 49 26.25 8.09 -9.26
CA CYS A 49 25.55 7.40 -8.17
C CYS A 49 26.51 6.38 -7.53
N ILE A 50 26.28 6.06 -6.26
CA ILE A 50 27.09 5.07 -5.54
C ILE A 50 26.84 3.68 -6.14
N GLY A 51 27.87 3.14 -6.80
CA GLY A 51 27.90 1.77 -7.30
C GLY A 51 27.45 1.58 -8.74
N ASN A 52 27.87 0.44 -9.32
CA ASN A 52 27.53 0.05 -10.68
C ASN A 52 26.07 -0.42 -10.85
N LYS A 53 25.38 -0.76 -9.76
CA LYS A 53 24.00 -1.28 -9.73
C LYS A 53 22.96 -0.27 -9.23
N CYS A 54 23.19 1.01 -9.48
CA CYS A 54 22.29 2.08 -9.06
C CYS A 54 20.84 1.87 -9.54
N SER A 55 19.86 2.05 -8.65
CA SER A 55 18.42 1.86 -8.91
C SER A 55 18.01 0.49 -9.46
N GLU A 56 18.87 -0.54 -9.39
CA GLU A 56 18.54 -1.88 -9.90
C GLU A 56 17.60 -2.65 -8.98
N ALA A 57 17.57 -2.31 -7.68
CA ALA A 57 16.65 -2.89 -6.73
C ALA A 57 15.80 -1.83 -6.02
N LEU A 58 14.53 -2.19 -5.80
CA LEU A 58 13.56 -1.37 -5.08
C LEU A 58 13.12 -2.11 -3.82
N VAL A 59 13.50 -1.58 -2.67
CA VAL A 59 13.16 -2.09 -1.35
C VAL A 59 11.90 -1.40 -0.87
N VAL A 60 10.87 -2.19 -0.57
CA VAL A 60 9.66 -1.72 0.07
C VAL A 60 9.69 -2.15 1.52
N ASP A 61 9.71 -1.17 2.40
CA ASP A 61 9.51 -1.38 3.83
C ASP A 61 8.26 -0.62 4.25
N GLY A 62 7.36 -1.34 4.88
CA GLY A 62 6.20 -0.76 5.51
C GLY A 62 6.14 -1.18 6.96
N HIS A 63 5.76 -0.21 7.79
CA HIS A 63 5.87 -0.16 9.26
C HIS A 63 6.92 0.83 9.80
N GLN A 64 7.33 1.83 9.00
CA GLN A 64 7.89 3.04 9.59
C GLN A 64 6.81 3.70 10.48
N LYS A 65 7.03 3.69 11.80
CA LYS A 65 6.02 4.04 12.83
C LYS A 65 5.72 5.56 12.93
N CYS A 66 5.85 6.29 11.83
CA CYS A 66 5.42 7.67 11.71
C CYS A 66 3.88 7.71 11.64
N ARG A 67 3.23 7.95 12.79
CA ARG A 67 1.77 7.88 12.94
C ARG A 67 1.19 9.21 13.37
N ARG A 68 0.16 9.68 12.68
CA ARG A 68 -0.63 10.86 13.08
C ARG A 68 -2.08 10.50 13.36
N ARG A 69 -2.83 11.43 13.95
CA ARG A 69 -4.27 11.30 14.09
C ARG A 69 -4.94 11.40 12.72
N VAL A 70 -5.86 10.49 12.46
CA VAL A 70 -6.61 10.43 11.20
C VAL A 70 -8.07 10.14 11.53
N CYS A 71 -8.95 10.44 10.59
CA CYS A 71 -10.37 10.15 10.74
C CYS A 71 -10.59 8.64 11.00
N LYS A 72 -11.53 8.35 11.90
CA LYS A 72 -11.85 6.99 12.38
C LYS A 72 -12.57 6.11 11.35
N VAL A 73 -13.06 6.67 10.24
CA VAL A 73 -13.62 5.87 9.13
C VAL A 73 -12.51 5.10 8.45
N LYS A 74 -12.58 3.76 8.50
CA LYS A 74 -11.55 2.85 7.97
C LYS A 74 -11.94 2.11 6.70
N ASP A 75 -13.20 2.15 6.32
CA ASP A 75 -13.75 1.36 5.21
C ASP A 75 -14.18 2.31 4.07
N ILE A 76 -13.25 3.13 3.58
CA ILE A 76 -13.46 3.93 2.37
C ILE A 76 -13.14 3.06 1.17
N GLU A 77 -14.11 2.93 0.28
CA GLU A 77 -13.92 2.26 -0.99
C GLU A 77 -13.32 3.22 -2.01
N VAL A 78 -12.21 2.79 -2.61
CA VAL A 78 -11.56 3.50 -3.70
C VAL A 78 -11.35 2.56 -4.88
N GLN A 79 -11.52 3.11 -6.07
CA GLN A 79 -11.10 2.49 -7.32
C GLN A 79 -9.74 3.06 -7.71
N THR A 80 -8.89 2.22 -8.30
CA THR A 80 -7.57 2.62 -8.80
C THR A 80 -7.40 2.07 -10.21
N ASP A 81 -6.38 2.52 -10.93
CA ASP A 81 -6.00 1.93 -12.22
C ASP A 81 -5.71 0.43 -12.12
N LEU A 82 -5.33 -0.05 -10.93
CA LEU A 82 -4.87 -1.40 -10.67
C LEU A 82 -5.97 -2.32 -10.12
N PHE A 83 -6.94 -1.76 -9.42
CA PHE A 83 -7.99 -2.50 -8.72
C PHE A 83 -9.35 -1.85 -8.95
N GLU A 84 -10.35 -2.67 -9.30
CA GLU A 84 -11.76 -2.25 -9.33
C GLU A 84 -12.20 -1.71 -7.97
N LYS A 85 -11.74 -2.36 -6.90
CA LYS A 85 -12.13 -2.05 -5.53
C LYS A 85 -11.01 -2.31 -4.54
N MET A 86 -10.71 -1.29 -3.75
CA MET A 86 -9.80 -1.35 -2.62
C MET A 86 -10.40 -0.61 -1.42
N LEU A 87 -10.26 -1.19 -0.22
CA LEU A 87 -10.68 -0.54 1.01
C LEU A 87 -9.47 0.14 1.66
N VAL A 88 -9.58 1.44 1.87
CA VAL A 88 -8.57 2.27 2.53
C VAL A 88 -9.19 3.03 3.70
N GLY A 89 -8.36 3.48 4.63
CA GLY A 89 -8.82 4.37 5.68
C GLY A 89 -8.88 5.83 5.22
N CYS A 90 -9.70 6.62 5.89
CA CYS A 90 -9.76 8.05 5.63
C CYS A 90 -8.43 8.73 5.95
N CYS A 91 -7.85 9.41 4.96
CA CYS A 91 -6.60 10.16 5.14
C CYS A 91 -6.79 11.54 5.81
N ARG A 92 -8.03 12.00 5.95
CA ARG A 92 -8.30 13.35 6.47
C ARG A 92 -8.04 13.44 7.97
N THR A 93 -7.52 14.58 8.40
CA THR A 93 -7.37 14.93 9.81
C THR A 93 -8.76 15.04 10.46
N PRO A 94 -8.96 14.52 11.69
CA PRO A 94 -10.19 14.73 12.43
C PRO A 94 -10.47 16.23 12.66
N ALA A 95 -11.74 16.59 12.69
CA ALA A 95 -12.15 17.93 13.11
C ALA A 95 -11.75 18.17 14.58
N TYR A 96 -11.67 19.44 14.97
CA TYR A 96 -11.36 19.81 16.34
C TYR A 96 -12.30 19.11 17.34
N LYS A 97 -11.73 18.49 18.38
CA LYS A 97 -12.44 17.68 19.40
C LYS A 97 -13.28 16.51 18.85
N SER A 98 -13.05 16.07 17.61
CA SER A 98 -13.72 14.91 17.01
C SER A 98 -12.76 13.74 16.73
N GLU A 99 -13.33 12.55 16.53
CA GLU A 99 -12.66 11.39 15.93
C GLU A 99 -12.86 11.31 14.39
N TYR A 100 -13.74 12.16 13.85
CA TYR A 100 -14.14 12.19 12.44
C TYR A 100 -13.72 13.51 11.79
N CYS A 101 -13.40 13.47 10.49
CA CYS A 101 -13.17 14.69 9.72
C CYS A 101 -14.50 15.38 9.38
N ASN A 102 -14.46 16.62 8.90
CA ASN A 102 -15.67 17.39 8.55
C ASN A 102 -16.62 16.63 7.62
N LEU A 103 -16.09 15.88 6.64
CA LEU A 103 -16.93 15.08 5.73
C LEU A 103 -17.65 13.91 6.41
N HIS A 104 -17.00 13.29 7.40
CA HIS A 104 -17.53 12.11 8.09
C HIS A 104 -18.25 12.47 9.40
N LEU A 105 -18.21 13.72 9.82
CA LEU A 105 -19.04 14.22 10.92
C LEU A 105 -20.52 14.18 10.55
N TYR A 106 -20.89 14.76 9.41
CA TYR A 106 -22.28 14.83 8.94
C TYR A 106 -22.87 13.45 8.67
N LYS A 107 -22.10 12.54 8.04
CA LYS A 107 -22.55 11.17 7.77
C LYS A 107 -22.85 10.37 9.04
N ASN A 108 -22.13 10.62 10.14
CA ASN A 108 -22.42 9.94 11.41
C ASN A 108 -23.63 10.55 12.12
N ALA A 109 -23.87 11.86 11.97
CA ALA A 109 -25.04 12.53 12.53
C ALA A 109 -26.34 11.98 11.93
N GLU A 110 -26.39 11.79 10.61
CA GLU A 110 -27.54 11.19 9.90
C GLU A 110 -27.80 9.73 10.33
N THR A 111 -26.76 8.94 10.60
CA THR A 111 -26.93 7.58 11.16
C THR A 111 -27.25 7.53 12.66
N SER A 112 -27.08 8.64 13.39
CA SER A 112 -27.29 8.69 14.85
C SER A 112 -28.69 9.16 15.24
N GLU A 113 -29.50 9.69 14.32
CA GLU A 113 -30.88 10.14 14.62
C GLU A 113 -31.92 9.00 14.73
N CYS A 114 -31.52 7.72 14.74
CA CYS A 114 -32.43 6.59 14.97
C CYS A 114 -32.00 5.66 16.13
N ILE A 115 -31.39 6.23 17.19
CA ILE A 115 -31.27 5.53 18.48
C ILE A 115 -31.68 6.46 19.63
N THR A 116 -32.91 6.93 19.61
CA THR A 116 -33.65 7.21 20.85
C THR A 116 -34.38 5.94 21.29
N ARG A 117 -33.70 5.11 22.09
CA ARG A 117 -34.38 4.11 22.93
C ARG A 117 -33.79 4.16 24.34
N THR A 118 -34.50 4.92 25.16
CA THR A 118 -34.93 4.58 26.53
C THR A 118 -34.07 3.56 27.28
N THR A 119 -33.50 4.03 28.39
CA THR A 119 -33.01 3.23 29.50
C THR A 119 -34.05 2.18 29.93
N GLY A 120 -33.82 0.93 29.55
CA GLY A 120 -34.55 -0.23 30.04
C GLY A 120 -33.57 -1.37 30.24
N ARG A 121 -33.29 -1.71 31.51
CA ARG A 121 -32.56 -2.93 31.88
C ARG A 121 -33.34 -4.14 31.35
N THR A 122 -32.73 -4.92 30.47
CA THR A 122 -33.14 -6.31 30.23
C THR A 122 -31.92 -7.21 30.11
N LEU A 123 -32.00 -8.34 30.83
CA LEU A 123 -30.97 -9.37 31.02
C LEU A 123 -30.54 -10.03 29.69
N PRO A 124 -29.33 -10.62 29.63
CA PRO A 124 -28.81 -11.21 28.40
C PRO A 124 -29.46 -12.56 28.11
N THR A 125 -30.26 -12.63 27.04
CA THR A 125 -30.66 -13.90 26.44
C THR A 125 -29.53 -14.41 25.52
N ARG A 126 -28.97 -15.56 25.88
CA ARG A 126 -28.02 -16.33 25.06
C ARG A 126 -28.72 -16.79 23.77
N SER A 127 -28.47 -16.12 22.65
CA SER A 127 -28.76 -16.69 21.32
C SER A 127 -27.53 -17.47 20.83
N HIS A 128 -27.65 -18.79 20.81
CA HIS A 128 -26.75 -19.69 20.09
C HIS A 128 -26.79 -19.38 18.59
N PHE A 129 -25.89 -18.50 18.10
CA PHE A 129 -25.57 -18.47 16.68
C PHE A 129 -24.58 -19.59 16.39
N SER A 130 -25.08 -20.65 15.77
CA SER A 130 -24.26 -21.72 15.23
C SER A 130 -23.27 -21.11 14.22
N ARG A 131 -21.98 -21.28 14.51
CA ARG A 131 -20.91 -20.99 13.56
C ARG A 131 -21.11 -21.90 12.35
N PHE A 132 -21.65 -21.35 11.26
CA PHE A 132 -21.37 -21.88 9.94
C PHE A 132 -19.87 -21.70 9.68
N LYS A 133 -19.09 -22.70 10.10
CA LYS A 133 -17.74 -22.91 9.61
C LYS A 133 -17.89 -23.26 8.13
N LYS A 134 -17.89 -22.26 7.25
CA LYS A 134 -17.55 -22.50 5.85
C LYS A 134 -16.17 -23.14 5.85
N SER A 135 -16.15 -24.45 5.65
CA SER A 135 -14.97 -25.20 5.25
C SER A 135 -14.44 -24.51 4.00
N ARG A 136 -13.40 -23.68 4.17
CA ARG A 136 -12.58 -23.22 3.05
C ARG A 136 -11.90 -24.49 2.57
N THR A 137 -12.45 -25.12 1.53
CA THR A 137 -11.73 -26.13 0.76
C THR A 137 -10.38 -25.52 0.41
N LYS A 138 -9.32 -26.14 0.94
CA LYS A 138 -7.95 -25.68 0.83
C LYS A 138 -7.54 -25.92 -0.62
N LYS A 139 -7.92 -24.99 -1.50
CA LYS A 139 -7.43 -24.96 -2.88
C LYS A 139 -5.92 -24.96 -2.75
N GLU A 140 -5.27 -26.03 -3.23
CA GLU A 140 -3.82 -26.13 -3.23
C GLU A 140 -3.29 -24.87 -3.92
N ARG A 141 -2.67 -24.00 -3.12
CA ARG A 141 -2.11 -22.78 -3.63
C ARG A 141 -0.75 -23.15 -4.20
N ASN A 142 -0.59 -22.94 -5.51
CA ASN A 142 0.52 -23.46 -6.34
C ASN A 142 1.94 -23.14 -5.83
N PHE A 143 2.12 -22.26 -4.85
CA PHE A 143 3.42 -21.88 -4.30
C PHE A 143 3.63 -22.27 -2.83
N GLY A 144 2.62 -22.79 -2.13
CA GLY A 144 2.75 -23.19 -0.72
C GLY A 144 3.15 -22.07 0.25
N ALA A 145 3.04 -20.79 -0.13
CA ALA A 145 3.46 -19.67 0.70
C ALA A 145 2.56 -19.50 1.95
N THR A 146 1.36 -20.09 1.95
CA THR A 146 0.37 -20.02 3.04
C THR A 146 0.85 -20.47 4.42
N ASN A 147 1.96 -21.22 4.48
CA ASN A 147 2.53 -21.68 5.74
C ASN A 147 3.52 -20.67 6.34
N CYS A 148 3.76 -19.55 5.67
CA CYS A 148 4.64 -18.50 6.14
C CYS A 148 3.95 -17.65 7.22
N ARG A 149 4.61 -17.47 8.37
CA ARG A 149 4.06 -16.75 9.54
C ARG A 149 4.31 -15.24 9.47
N THR A 150 4.26 -14.66 8.28
CA THR A 150 4.65 -13.27 8.00
C THR A 150 3.47 -12.34 7.73
N SER A 151 2.23 -12.84 7.74
CA SER A 151 1.04 -12.02 7.54
C SER A 151 0.94 -10.90 8.60
N LYS A 152 0.84 -9.66 8.13
CA LYS A 152 0.71 -8.46 8.98
C LYS A 152 -0.73 -7.96 9.12
N GLU A 153 -1.69 -8.65 8.51
CA GLU A 153 -3.10 -8.30 8.61
C GLU A 153 -3.56 -8.36 10.08
N ARG A 154 -4.26 -7.31 10.52
CA ARG A 154 -4.89 -7.23 11.85
C ARG A 154 -6.38 -7.43 11.68
N SER A 155 -7.03 -7.86 12.75
CA SER A 155 -8.49 -8.03 12.75
C SER A 155 -9.20 -6.71 12.49
N ASP A 156 -10.36 -6.76 11.83
CA ASP A 156 -11.15 -5.55 11.59
C ASP A 156 -11.57 -4.86 12.89
N ALA A 157 -11.79 -5.64 13.97
CA ALA A 157 -12.06 -5.11 15.29
C ALA A 157 -10.90 -4.28 15.85
N TYR A 158 -9.65 -4.64 15.53
CA TYR A 158 -8.48 -3.84 15.87
C TYR A 158 -8.44 -2.57 15.00
N ILE A 159 -8.60 -2.72 13.68
CA ILE A 159 -8.52 -1.61 12.71
C ILE A 159 -9.53 -0.51 13.04
N ARG A 160 -10.79 -0.87 13.32
CA ARG A 160 -11.87 0.08 13.64
C ARG A 160 -11.64 0.89 14.92
N LYS A 161 -10.80 0.39 15.84
CA LYS A 161 -10.46 1.10 17.09
C LYS A 161 -9.33 2.11 16.89
N CYS A 162 -8.58 2.04 15.79
CA CYS A 162 -7.42 2.89 15.57
C CYS A 162 -7.81 4.29 15.09
N ALA A 163 -7.60 5.31 15.92
CA ALA A 163 -7.74 6.73 15.56
C ALA A 163 -6.44 7.36 14.99
N ARG A 164 -5.46 6.51 14.62
CA ARG A 164 -4.18 6.90 14.03
C ARG A 164 -3.94 6.15 12.73
N SER A 165 -3.07 6.69 11.89
CA SER A 165 -2.47 5.92 10.80
C SER A 165 -1.59 4.81 11.38
N PHE A 166 -1.31 3.81 10.56
CA PHE A 166 -0.50 2.65 10.93
C PHE A 166 0.98 2.86 10.67
N GLY A 167 1.32 3.85 9.84
CA GLY A 167 2.68 4.25 9.52
C GLY A 167 2.78 4.74 8.09
N VAL A 168 4.01 4.69 7.57
CA VAL A 168 4.33 4.95 6.18
C VAL A 168 4.90 3.67 5.56
N ILE A 169 4.54 3.43 4.30
CA ILE A 169 5.26 2.55 3.37
C ILE A 169 6.15 3.42 2.49
N ALA A 170 7.41 3.05 2.33
CA ALA A 170 8.34 3.74 1.45
C ALA A 170 8.95 2.75 0.47
N ALA A 171 9.15 3.19 -0.77
CA ALA A 171 9.96 2.48 -1.74
C ALA A 171 11.33 3.18 -1.82
N VAL A 172 12.39 2.41 -1.59
CA VAL A 172 13.76 2.90 -1.48
C VAL A 172 14.62 2.14 -2.47
N THR A 173 15.37 2.85 -3.28
CA THR A 173 16.36 2.23 -4.16
C THR A 173 17.51 1.62 -3.36
N ASN A 174 18.22 0.66 -3.93
CA ASN A 174 19.43 0.09 -3.31
C ASN A 174 20.60 1.07 -3.14
N CYS A 175 20.51 2.28 -3.70
CA CYS A 175 21.42 3.40 -3.44
C CYS A 175 20.91 4.35 -2.34
N GLY A 176 19.85 3.99 -1.60
CA GLY A 176 19.39 4.72 -0.42
C GLY A 176 18.44 5.89 -0.70
N ILE A 177 17.95 6.04 -1.93
CA ILE A 177 17.03 7.13 -2.30
C ILE A 177 15.59 6.63 -2.17
N ILE A 178 14.78 7.34 -1.37
CA ILE A 178 13.33 7.14 -1.30
C ILE A 178 12.72 7.68 -2.59
N THR A 179 12.15 6.80 -3.42
CA THR A 179 11.52 7.20 -4.69
C THR A 179 10.05 7.53 -4.53
N THR A 180 9.37 6.89 -3.58
CA THR A 180 7.98 7.20 -3.23
C THR A 180 7.67 6.75 -1.82
N PHE A 181 6.56 7.25 -1.29
CA PHE A 181 6.01 6.82 -0.03
C PHE A 181 4.49 6.96 -0.02
N GLY A 182 3.83 6.24 0.88
CA GLY A 182 2.40 6.32 1.12
C GLY A 182 2.09 6.14 2.60
N GLU A 183 1.18 6.95 3.13
CA GLU A 183 0.68 6.75 4.49
C GLU A 183 -0.36 5.62 4.50
N ILE A 184 -0.22 4.70 5.46
CA ILE A 184 -1.15 3.57 5.61
C ILE A 184 -2.18 3.92 6.67
N PHE A 185 -3.46 3.91 6.29
CA PHE A 185 -4.56 4.27 7.18
C PHE A 185 -5.25 3.06 7.83
N ARG A 186 -4.99 1.86 7.28
CA ARG A 186 -5.34 0.54 7.83
C ARG A 186 -4.06 -0.26 8.08
N THR A 187 -4.18 -1.56 8.27
CA THR A 187 -3.03 -2.46 8.16
C THR A 187 -2.53 -2.49 6.73
N GLU A 188 -1.22 -2.54 6.56
CA GLU A 188 -0.59 -2.80 5.26
C GLU A 188 -1.24 -4.02 4.59
N THR A 189 -1.70 -3.82 3.35
CA THR A 189 -2.26 -4.88 2.52
C THR A 189 -1.37 -5.14 1.30
N LEU A 190 -1.43 -6.36 0.75
CA LEU A 190 -0.74 -6.68 -0.51
C LEU A 190 -1.20 -5.77 -1.66
N LYS A 191 -2.47 -5.33 -1.65
CA LYS A 191 -3.00 -4.38 -2.65
C LYS A 191 -2.31 -3.01 -2.57
N GLU A 192 -2.12 -2.46 -1.37
CA GLU A 192 -1.41 -1.19 -1.19
C GLU A 192 0.05 -1.28 -1.64
N ILE A 193 0.72 -2.41 -1.38
CA ILE A 193 2.10 -2.65 -1.80
C ILE A 193 2.19 -2.79 -3.34
N LEU A 194 1.29 -3.57 -3.96
CA LEU A 194 1.21 -3.68 -5.41
C LEU A 194 0.92 -2.33 -6.06
N GLN A 195 0.02 -1.53 -5.48
CA GLN A 195 -0.27 -0.17 -5.97
C GLN A 195 0.98 0.72 -5.90
N LEU A 196 1.72 0.70 -4.78
CA LEU A 196 2.94 1.47 -4.62
C LEU A 196 4.00 1.08 -5.67
N LEU A 197 4.28 -0.22 -5.82
CA LEU A 197 5.26 -0.74 -6.78
C LEU A 197 4.86 -0.44 -8.23
N THR A 198 3.59 -0.62 -8.57
CA THR A 198 3.08 -0.34 -9.92
C THR A 198 3.14 1.15 -10.24
N ASN A 199 2.84 2.02 -9.27
CA ASN A 199 3.00 3.47 -9.41
C ASN A 199 4.47 3.85 -9.63
N CYS A 200 5.41 3.18 -8.95
CA CYS A 200 6.85 3.40 -9.19
C CYS A 200 7.23 3.08 -10.62
N ILE A 201 6.85 1.91 -11.12
CA ILE A 201 7.15 1.46 -12.50
C ILE A 201 6.50 2.40 -13.52
N LYS A 202 5.22 2.75 -13.31
CA LYS A 202 4.47 3.64 -14.20
C LYS A 202 5.11 5.02 -14.29
N ALA A 203 5.48 5.61 -13.16
CA ALA A 203 6.04 6.96 -13.12
C ALA A 203 7.51 7.02 -13.56
N SER A 204 8.32 6.01 -13.21
CA SER A 204 9.73 5.99 -13.62
C SER A 204 9.95 5.57 -15.07
N GLY A 205 9.05 4.73 -15.62
CA GLY A 205 9.29 4.02 -16.87
C GLY A 205 10.42 2.99 -16.77
N VAL A 206 10.92 2.72 -15.56
CA VAL A 206 12.02 1.79 -15.29
C VAL A 206 11.47 0.60 -14.50
N ILE A 207 11.82 -0.60 -14.95
CA ILE A 207 11.46 -1.83 -14.26
C ILE A 207 12.66 -2.22 -13.38
N PRO A 208 12.50 -2.31 -12.05
CA PRO A 208 13.58 -2.75 -11.19
C PRO A 208 13.94 -4.20 -11.53
N LYS A 209 15.24 -4.54 -11.53
CA LYS A 209 15.69 -5.93 -11.68
C LYS A 209 15.24 -6.78 -10.50
N THR A 210 15.15 -6.18 -9.31
CA THR A 210 14.63 -6.87 -8.13
C THR A 210 13.78 -5.97 -7.25
N ALA A 211 12.64 -6.48 -6.79
CA ALA A 211 11.87 -5.89 -5.71
C ALA A 211 12.15 -6.64 -4.41
N VAL A 212 12.32 -5.91 -3.30
CA VAL A 212 12.57 -6.49 -1.99
C VAL A 212 11.41 -6.11 -1.10
N TYR A 213 10.75 -7.09 -0.52
CA TYR A 213 9.62 -6.88 0.37
C TYR A 213 9.55 -8.02 1.36
N ASP A 214 9.36 -7.71 2.63
CA ASP A 214 9.43 -8.70 3.71
C ASP A 214 8.34 -9.78 3.62
N ASP A 215 7.19 -9.44 3.03
CA ASP A 215 6.09 -10.37 2.70
C ASP A 215 6.01 -10.68 1.19
N GLY A 216 7.16 -10.61 0.50
CA GLY A 216 7.26 -10.78 -0.96
C GLY A 216 6.73 -12.10 -1.51
N CYS A 217 6.79 -13.18 -0.73
CA CYS A 217 6.29 -14.48 -1.18
C CYS A 217 4.77 -14.48 -1.39
N HIS A 218 4.02 -13.90 -0.46
CA HIS A 218 2.58 -13.73 -0.59
C HIS A 218 2.21 -12.71 -1.66
N LEU A 219 3.04 -11.67 -1.83
CA LEU A 219 2.84 -10.66 -2.87
C LEU A 219 2.92 -11.27 -4.29
N ILE A 220 3.94 -12.09 -4.58
CA ILE A 220 4.06 -12.79 -5.88
C ILE A 220 2.88 -13.74 -6.07
N GLU A 221 2.57 -14.54 -5.05
CA GLU A 221 1.45 -15.48 -5.14
C GLU A 221 0.14 -14.73 -5.45
N TYR A 222 -0.10 -13.60 -4.78
CA TYR A 222 -1.26 -12.75 -5.05
C TYR A 222 -1.24 -12.26 -6.50
N LEU A 223 -0.13 -11.66 -6.94
CA LEU A 223 0.02 -11.12 -8.29
C LEU A 223 -0.29 -12.17 -9.37
N HIS A 224 0.28 -13.37 -9.27
CA HIS A 224 0.07 -14.44 -10.24
C HIS A 224 -1.36 -15.01 -10.22
N ASN A 225 -1.97 -15.12 -9.05
CA ASN A 225 -3.31 -15.71 -8.93
C ASN A 225 -4.43 -14.76 -9.34
N HIS A 226 -4.19 -13.45 -9.24
CA HIS A 226 -5.22 -12.42 -9.33
C HIS A 226 -5.11 -11.53 -10.58
N ILE A 227 -3.99 -11.54 -11.32
CA ILE A 227 -3.86 -10.79 -12.58
C ILE A 227 -4.96 -11.19 -13.58
N GLY A 228 -5.68 -10.20 -14.11
CA GLY A 228 -6.80 -10.41 -15.04
C GLY A 228 -8.11 -10.87 -14.37
N LYS A 229 -8.16 -10.92 -13.04
CA LYS A 229 -9.40 -11.14 -12.25
C LYS A 229 -9.77 -9.85 -11.52
N ASP A 230 -9.53 -9.77 -10.21
CA ASP A 230 -9.73 -8.57 -9.40
C ASP A 230 -8.58 -7.56 -9.49
N LEU A 231 -7.40 -8.00 -9.97
CA LEU A 231 -6.29 -7.14 -10.36
C LEU A 231 -6.39 -6.82 -11.85
N MET A 232 -6.60 -5.54 -12.18
CA MET A 232 -6.61 -5.08 -13.57
C MET A 232 -5.23 -5.31 -14.20
N ALA A 233 -5.21 -5.93 -15.38
CA ALA A 233 -3.99 -6.31 -16.08
C ALA A 233 -3.33 -5.12 -16.81
N THR A 234 -2.96 -4.08 -16.06
CA THR A 234 -2.27 -2.90 -16.57
C THR A 234 -0.86 -3.25 -17.10
N PRO A 235 -0.26 -2.44 -18.00
CA PRO A 235 1.11 -2.65 -18.46
C PRO A 235 2.10 -2.74 -17.29
N ALA A 236 2.02 -1.82 -16.33
CA ALA A 236 2.91 -1.83 -15.17
C ALA A 236 2.72 -3.07 -14.28
N ALA A 237 1.48 -3.57 -14.10
CA ALA A 237 1.23 -4.81 -13.37
C ALA A 237 1.83 -6.05 -14.08
N LYS A 238 1.76 -6.08 -15.41
CA LYS A 238 2.37 -7.15 -16.23
C LYS A 238 3.88 -7.12 -16.16
N GLU A 239 4.50 -5.94 -16.14
CA GLU A 239 5.94 -5.81 -15.95
C GLU A 239 6.37 -6.18 -14.53
N LEU A 240 5.58 -5.77 -13.52
CA LEU A 240 5.83 -6.15 -12.12
C LEU A 240 5.84 -7.68 -11.92
N ALA A 241 5.01 -8.43 -12.67
CA ALA A 241 5.00 -9.89 -12.61
C ALA A 241 6.29 -10.55 -13.13
N LYS A 242 7.13 -9.82 -13.86
CA LYS A 242 8.44 -10.29 -14.36
C LYS A 242 9.58 -9.92 -13.43
N VAL A 243 9.36 -9.04 -12.46
CA VAL A 243 10.38 -8.60 -11.50
C VAL A 243 10.77 -9.77 -10.60
N LYS A 244 12.06 -10.00 -10.41
CA LYS A 244 12.54 -10.93 -9.38
C LYS A 244 12.16 -10.35 -8.02
N PHE A 245 11.55 -11.11 -7.13
CA PHE A 245 11.40 -10.65 -5.74
C PHE A 245 12.40 -11.33 -4.82
N SER A 246 12.68 -10.66 -3.72
CA SER A 246 13.49 -11.17 -2.62
C SER A 246 12.90 -10.68 -1.30
N VAL A 247 13.23 -11.38 -0.21
CA VAL A 247 12.93 -10.94 1.15
C VAL A 247 14.23 -10.43 1.77
N ASP A 248 14.18 -9.40 2.60
CA ASP A 248 15.38 -8.92 3.28
C ASP A 248 15.96 -9.97 4.26
N ARG A 249 17.25 -9.84 4.56
CA ARG A 249 17.97 -10.77 5.43
C ARG A 249 17.38 -10.88 6.84
N THR A 250 16.77 -9.81 7.35
CA THR A 250 16.23 -9.78 8.73
C THR A 250 14.92 -10.56 8.85
N HIS A 251 14.10 -10.55 7.80
CA HIS A 251 12.82 -11.25 7.77
C HIS A 251 12.92 -12.66 7.17
N PHE A 252 13.89 -12.95 6.29
CA PHE A 252 14.00 -14.24 5.59
C PHE A 252 14.03 -15.45 6.53
N ARG A 253 14.58 -15.32 7.74
CA ARG A 253 14.57 -16.38 8.77
C ARG A 253 13.16 -16.90 9.11
N ASN A 254 12.14 -16.03 9.02
CA ASN A 254 10.74 -16.34 9.33
C ASN A 254 10.01 -17.04 8.17
N HIS A 255 10.63 -17.07 6.99
CA HIS A 255 10.08 -17.71 5.81
C HIS A 255 10.42 -19.20 5.80
N VAL A 256 9.42 -20.05 6.02
CA VAL A 256 9.63 -21.50 6.23
C VAL A 256 9.15 -22.37 5.06
N GLY A 257 8.39 -21.82 4.12
CA GLY A 257 7.91 -22.57 2.95
C GLY A 257 9.04 -22.97 2.01
N SER A 258 9.01 -24.19 1.47
CA SER A 258 10.04 -24.71 0.56
C SER A 258 10.24 -23.83 -0.66
N TRP A 259 9.15 -23.42 -1.32
CA TRP A 259 9.20 -22.47 -2.43
C TRP A 259 9.83 -21.14 -2.01
N CYS A 260 9.47 -20.63 -0.83
CA CYS A 260 9.99 -19.36 -0.36
C CYS A 260 11.51 -19.42 -0.08
N ARG A 261 11.97 -20.50 0.55
CA ARG A 261 13.41 -20.73 0.78
C ARG A 261 14.21 -20.78 -0.52
N LEU A 262 13.63 -21.37 -1.57
CA LEU A 262 14.26 -21.50 -2.88
C LEU A 262 14.24 -20.21 -3.70
N ASN A 263 13.16 -19.42 -3.62
CA ASN A 263 12.92 -18.30 -4.55
C ASN A 263 13.10 -16.91 -3.94
N MET A 264 13.08 -16.78 -2.62
CA MET A 264 13.09 -15.47 -1.93
C MET A 264 14.37 -15.20 -1.13
N ASN A 265 15.39 -16.06 -1.27
CA ASN A 265 16.63 -15.94 -0.52
C ASN A 265 17.38 -14.64 -0.85
N PRO A 266 17.65 -13.76 0.13
CA PRO A 266 18.37 -12.50 -0.09
C PRO A 266 19.80 -12.68 -0.61
N ASN A 267 20.45 -13.80 -0.30
CA ASN A 267 21.84 -14.03 -0.69
C ASN A 267 21.98 -14.34 -2.19
N ASP A 268 20.89 -14.70 -2.85
CA ASP A 268 20.86 -14.94 -4.30
C ASP A 268 20.63 -13.63 -5.10
N ASN A 269 20.56 -12.49 -4.40
CA ASN A 269 20.38 -11.19 -5.01
C ASN A 269 21.64 -10.32 -4.84
N PRO A 270 22.38 -10.04 -5.92
CA PRO A 270 23.62 -9.30 -5.84
C PRO A 270 23.40 -7.78 -5.73
N CYS A 271 22.14 -7.31 -5.67
CA CYS A 271 21.76 -5.93 -5.35
C CYS A 271 21.47 -5.73 -3.85
N MET A 272 21.42 -6.82 -3.08
CA MET A 272 21.25 -6.81 -1.62
C MET A 272 22.64 -6.84 -0.99
N LEU A 273 23.17 -5.66 -0.63
CA LEU A 273 24.43 -5.55 0.12
C LEU A 273 24.27 -6.16 1.52
#